data_AF-A1D0X7-F1
#
_entry.id   AF-A1D0X7-F1
#
_cell.length_a   1.000
_cell.length_b   1.000
_cell.length_c   1.000
_cell.angle_alpha   90.00
_cell.angle_beta   90.00
_cell.angle_gamma   90.00
#
_symmetry.space_group_name_H-M   'P 1'
#
loop_
_entity.id
_entity.type
_entity.pdbx_description
1 polymer ?
#
loop_
_entity_poly.entity_id
_entity_poly.type
_entity_poly.pdbx_seq_one_letter_code
_entity_poly.pdbx_strand_id
1 'polypeptide(L)'
;MATLASNWYLREVESGKLVLPDYETNEDDELKIYYGELFCRVPDCVRAQKRYTATNNLRTHLLTHDGIKLEEGLVGGRVTQKEMDKAIKFYKSLFSGAEPQKPAEGSASSAQTASPSTPTLPMKKDGTVHVTNMRKKVVELGHKVPCDSCGKRNDYCKDVNKCDYFILFNCGSVCPTPASQVDTEDELGAEA
;
A
#
# COMPACT_ATOMS: atom_id res chain seq x y z
N MET A 1 -6.85 1.46 -13.80
CA MET A 1 -7.67 1.87 -12.63
C MET A 1 -6.79 1.73 -11.40
N ALA A 2 -6.53 2.82 -10.67
CA ALA A 2 -5.86 2.72 -9.38
C ALA A 2 -6.85 2.12 -8.38
N THR A 3 -6.44 1.09 -7.64
CA THR A 3 -7.23 0.50 -6.57
C THR A 3 -6.83 1.09 -5.22
N LEU A 4 -7.72 0.99 -4.23
CA LEU A 4 -7.44 1.45 -2.87
C LEU A 4 -6.17 0.80 -2.28
N ALA A 5 -5.97 -0.51 -2.51
CA ALA A 5 -4.77 -1.21 -2.06
C ALA A 5 -3.49 -0.69 -2.75
N SER A 6 -3.53 -0.44 -4.06
CA SER A 6 -2.37 0.16 -4.76
C SER A 6 -2.08 1.59 -4.28
N ASN A 7 -3.11 2.35 -3.90
CA ASN A 7 -2.94 3.70 -3.37
C ASN A 7 -2.33 3.70 -1.96
N TRP A 8 -2.72 2.75 -1.10
CA TRP A 8 -2.07 2.53 0.19
C TRP A 8 -0.61 2.11 0.04
N TYR A 9 -0.31 1.19 -0.89
CA TYR A 9 1.06 0.81 -1.23
C TYR A 9 1.92 2.05 -1.56
N LEU A 10 1.45 2.94 -2.44
CA LEU A 10 2.23 4.12 -2.82
C LEU A 10 2.55 5.03 -1.64
N ARG A 11 1.58 5.23 -0.75
CA ARG A 11 1.71 6.09 0.43
C ARG A 11 2.64 5.48 1.47
N GLU A 12 2.42 4.22 1.84
CA GLU A 12 3.11 3.60 2.97
C GLU A 12 4.57 3.30 2.63
N VAL A 13 4.89 2.94 1.38
CA VAL A 13 6.28 2.79 0.92
C VAL A 13 7.00 4.13 0.90
N GLU A 14 6.38 5.19 0.37
CA GLU A 14 6.98 6.55 0.36
C GLU A 14 7.20 7.09 1.78
N SER A 15 6.40 6.65 2.75
CA SER A 15 6.58 6.99 4.16
C SER A 15 7.60 6.10 4.89
N GLY A 16 8.16 5.08 4.24
CA GLY A 16 9.07 4.10 4.84
C GLY A 16 8.42 3.14 5.84
N LYS A 17 7.09 3.12 5.94
CA LYS A 17 6.34 2.29 6.91
C LYS A 17 6.05 0.89 6.40
N LEU A 18 5.97 0.73 5.07
CA LEU A 18 5.76 -0.57 4.45
C LEU A 18 7.09 -1.12 3.96
N VAL A 19 7.55 -2.19 4.61
CA VAL A 19 8.63 -3.03 4.08
C VAL A 19 8.05 -3.88 2.96
N LEU A 20 8.72 -3.86 1.80
CA LEU A 20 8.28 -4.61 0.64
C LEU A 20 8.93 -6.00 0.64
N PRO A 21 8.17 -7.06 0.30
CA PRO A 21 8.74 -8.39 0.15
C PRO A 21 9.70 -8.43 -1.05
N ASP A 22 10.64 -9.37 -1.03
CA ASP A 22 11.55 -9.66 -2.14
C ASP A 22 10.81 -9.89 -3.47
N TYR A 23 11.55 -9.77 -4.58
CA TYR A 23 11.01 -10.07 -5.89
C TYR A 23 10.68 -11.56 -6.01
N GLU A 24 9.47 -11.85 -6.51
CA GLU A 24 9.14 -13.18 -7.00
C GLU A 24 9.86 -13.40 -8.33
N THR A 25 10.49 -14.56 -8.51
CA THR A 25 11.08 -15.00 -9.78
C THR A 25 10.21 -16.07 -10.43
N ASN A 26 10.17 -16.06 -11.76
CA ASN A 26 9.53 -17.11 -12.56
C ASN A 26 10.49 -18.31 -12.74
N GLU A 27 10.04 -19.36 -13.43
CA GLU A 27 10.83 -20.57 -13.73
C GLU A 27 12.14 -20.28 -14.51
N ASP A 28 12.20 -19.14 -15.19
CA ASP A 28 13.37 -18.66 -15.97
C ASP A 28 14.28 -17.70 -15.17
N ASP A 29 14.16 -17.64 -13.84
CA ASP A 29 14.84 -16.70 -12.94
C ASP A 29 14.57 -15.22 -13.28
N GLU A 30 13.44 -14.97 -13.94
CA GLU A 30 13.00 -13.63 -14.33
C GLU A 30 12.20 -12.97 -13.22
N LEU A 31 12.62 -11.78 -12.80
CA LEU A 31 11.93 -10.99 -11.79
C LEU A 31 10.56 -10.55 -12.31
N LYS A 32 9.54 -10.83 -11.49
CA LYS A 32 8.15 -10.47 -11.74
C LYS A 32 7.82 -9.12 -11.13
N ILE A 33 7.30 -8.24 -11.97
CA ILE A 33 6.89 -6.87 -11.60
C ILE A 33 5.40 -6.73 -11.83
N TYR A 34 4.68 -6.33 -10.78
CA TYR A 34 3.22 -6.18 -10.85
C TYR A 34 2.82 -4.87 -11.53
N TYR A 35 1.67 -4.87 -12.19
CA TYR A 35 1.14 -3.67 -12.81
C TYR A 35 0.93 -2.55 -11.78
N GLY A 36 1.45 -1.36 -12.07
CA GLY A 36 1.35 -0.20 -11.18
C GLY A 36 2.45 -0.12 -10.10
N GLU A 37 3.41 -1.05 -10.10
CA GLU A 37 4.56 -1.02 -9.18
C GLU A 37 5.49 0.13 -9.58
N LEU A 38 5.95 0.91 -8.59
CA LEU A 38 6.71 2.15 -8.80
C LEU A 38 7.90 2.30 -7.86
N PHE A 39 8.27 1.28 -7.10
CA PHE A 39 9.42 1.31 -6.19
C PHE A 39 10.37 0.15 -6.48
N CYS A 40 11.67 0.40 -6.32
CA CYS A 40 12.69 -0.62 -6.47
C CYS A 40 12.84 -1.39 -5.15
N ARG A 41 12.87 -2.71 -5.23
CA ARG A 41 13.00 -3.61 -4.07
C ARG A 41 14.34 -4.32 -3.98
N VAL A 42 15.25 -4.02 -4.92
CA VAL A 42 16.59 -4.62 -4.92
C VAL A 42 17.33 -4.16 -3.66
N PRO A 43 17.94 -5.07 -2.88
CA PRO A 43 18.72 -4.71 -1.70
C PRO A 43 19.82 -3.72 -2.08
N ASP A 44 20.12 -2.81 -1.15
CA ASP A 44 21.16 -1.77 -1.32
C ASP A 44 20.92 -0.78 -2.48
N CYS A 45 19.72 -0.77 -3.09
CA CYS A 45 19.40 0.23 -4.08
C CYS A 45 19.18 1.61 -3.44
N VAL A 46 20.06 2.57 -3.75
CA VAL A 46 19.95 3.98 -3.33
C VAL A 46 18.62 4.62 -3.74
N ARG A 47 17.96 4.08 -4.77
CA ARG A 47 16.67 4.57 -5.30
C ARG A 47 15.47 3.73 -4.86
N ALA A 48 15.61 2.82 -3.89
CA ALA A 48 14.52 1.98 -3.41
C ALA A 48 13.31 2.79 -2.91
N GLN A 49 13.57 3.86 -2.16
CA GLN A 49 12.55 4.77 -1.62
C GLN A 49 12.06 5.83 -2.62
N LYS A 50 12.64 5.88 -3.83
CA LYS A 50 12.23 6.85 -4.85
C LYS A 50 11.09 6.29 -5.68
N ARG A 51 9.94 6.97 -5.63
CA ARG A 51 8.81 6.67 -6.50
C ARG A 51 9.13 6.99 -7.97
N TYR A 52 9.01 5.99 -8.83
CA TYR A 52 9.05 6.16 -10.28
C TYR A 52 7.71 6.69 -10.80
N THR A 53 7.72 7.39 -11.93
CA THR A 53 6.50 7.96 -12.53
C THR A 53 5.68 6.92 -13.29
N ALA A 54 6.31 5.83 -13.74
CA ALA A 54 5.69 4.74 -14.48
C ALA A 54 6.43 3.43 -14.23
N THR A 55 5.72 2.31 -14.32
CA THR A 55 6.30 0.97 -14.15
C THR A 55 7.36 0.68 -15.21
N ASN A 56 7.24 1.22 -16.43
CA ASN A 56 8.31 1.09 -17.44
C ASN A 56 9.62 1.77 -17.00
N ASN A 57 9.53 2.91 -16.30
CA ASN A 57 10.73 3.59 -15.79
C ASN A 57 11.38 2.78 -14.67
N LEU A 58 10.57 2.10 -13.84
CA LEU A 58 11.07 1.14 -12.85
C LEU A 58 11.74 -0.06 -13.54
N ARG A 59 11.13 -0.63 -14.58
CA ARG A 59 11.73 -1.74 -15.37
C ARG A 59 13.10 -1.35 -15.92
N THR A 60 13.19 -0.20 -16.59
CA THR A 60 14.47 0.30 -17.12
C THR A 60 15.50 0.50 -16.01
N HIS A 61 15.09 0.98 -14.83
CA HIS A 61 15.99 1.07 -13.69
C HIS A 61 16.44 -0.30 -13.18
N LEU A 62 15.56 -1.30 -13.12
CA LEU A 62 15.91 -2.63 -12.62
C LEU A 62 16.97 -3.31 -13.50
N LEU A 63 16.93 -3.08 -14.81
CA LEU A 63 17.97 -3.54 -15.75
C LEU A 63 19.34 -2.88 -15.55
N THR A 64 19.44 -1.83 -14.71
CA THR A 64 20.74 -1.22 -14.34
C THR A 64 21.43 -1.94 -13.20
N HIS A 65 20.74 -2.84 -12.50
CA HIS A 65 21.35 -3.72 -11.51
C HIS A 65 21.97 -4.93 -12.21
N ASP A 66 23.13 -5.35 -11.70
CA ASP A 66 23.87 -6.47 -12.27
C ASP A 66 23.11 -7.79 -12.04
N GLY A 67 23.07 -8.66 -13.06
CA GLY A 67 22.44 -9.98 -12.97
C GLY A 67 20.91 -10.00 -12.94
N ILE A 68 20.22 -8.86 -13.07
CA ILE A 68 18.75 -8.82 -13.09
C ILE A 68 18.20 -9.13 -14.48
N LYS A 69 17.39 -10.19 -14.58
CA LYS A 69 16.56 -10.49 -15.74
C LYS A 69 15.10 -10.19 -15.41
N LEU A 70 14.40 -9.47 -16.27
CA LEU A 70 12.98 -9.14 -16.07
C LEU A 70 12.11 -9.96 -16.99
N GLU A 71 10.95 -10.38 -16.50
CA GLU A 71 9.93 -11.01 -17.34
C GLU A 71 9.60 -10.05 -18.50
N GLU A 72 9.56 -10.57 -19.73
CA GLU A 72 9.16 -9.78 -20.90
C GLU A 72 7.81 -9.12 -20.61
N GLY A 73 7.86 -7.78 -20.52
CA GLY A 73 6.75 -7.01 -20.01
C GLY A 73 5.58 -6.96 -20.98
N LEU A 74 4.46 -6.42 -20.49
CA LEU A 74 3.32 -6.02 -21.31
C LEU A 74 3.76 -4.91 -22.29
N VAL A 75 4.31 -5.32 -23.44
CA VAL A 75 4.74 -4.41 -24.51
C VAL A 75 3.48 -3.74 -25.06
N GLY A 76 3.33 -2.45 -24.80
CA GLY A 76 2.34 -1.54 -25.41
C GLY A 76 0.96 -2.15 -25.67
N GLY A 77 0.03 -2.02 -24.74
CA GLY A 77 -1.34 -2.48 -24.95
C GLY A 77 -2.23 -2.32 -23.73
N ARG A 78 -3.52 -2.68 -23.87
CA ARG A 78 -4.45 -2.72 -22.74
C ARG A 78 -4.07 -3.91 -21.86
N VAL A 79 -3.73 -3.64 -20.60
CA VAL A 79 -3.47 -4.67 -19.59
C VAL A 79 -4.68 -5.59 -19.49
N THR A 80 -4.45 -6.91 -19.47
CA THR A 80 -5.52 -7.88 -19.35
C THR A 80 -6.14 -7.82 -17.95
N GLN A 81 -7.41 -8.19 -17.83
CA GLN A 81 -8.08 -8.26 -16.53
C GLN A 81 -7.33 -9.19 -15.56
N LYS A 82 -6.83 -10.33 -16.07
CA LYS A 82 -6.03 -11.31 -15.31
C LYS A 82 -4.78 -10.69 -14.69
N GLU A 83 -4.06 -9.85 -15.43
CA GLU A 83 -2.87 -9.15 -14.92
C GLU A 83 -3.23 -8.09 -13.87
N MET A 84 -4.35 -7.39 -14.05
CA MET A 84 -4.87 -6.48 -13.03
C MET A 84 -5.25 -7.22 -11.75
N ASP A 85 -5.92 -8.37 -11.85
CA ASP A 85 -6.32 -9.18 -10.68
C ASP A 85 -5.11 -9.72 -9.91
N LYS A 86 -4.04 -10.15 -10.61
CA LYS A 86 -2.76 -10.52 -9.97
C LYS A 86 -2.16 -9.36 -9.19
N ALA A 87 -2.10 -8.16 -9.79
CA ALA A 87 -1.58 -6.97 -9.13
C ALA A 87 -2.44 -6.59 -7.91
N ILE A 88 -3.77 -6.65 -8.03
CA ILE A 88 -4.69 -6.39 -6.91
C ILE A 88 -4.46 -7.39 -5.78
N LYS A 89 -4.28 -8.67 -6.09
CA LYS A 89 -3.99 -9.71 -5.10
C LYS A 89 -2.68 -9.41 -4.36
N PHE A 90 -1.63 -9.05 -5.09
CA PHE A 90 -0.35 -8.65 -4.51
C PHE A 90 -0.48 -7.45 -3.58
N TYR A 91 -1.10 -6.34 -4.02
CA TYR A 91 -1.25 -5.17 -3.15
C TYR A 91 -2.09 -5.47 -1.90
N LYS A 92 -3.11 -6.33 -2.02
CA LYS A 92 -3.91 -6.76 -0.86
C LYS A 92 -3.09 -7.60 0.13
N SER A 93 -2.19 -8.47 -0.34
CA SER A 93 -1.38 -9.29 0.56
C SER A 93 -0.38 -8.48 1.38
N LEU A 94 0.02 -7.30 0.92
CA LEU A 94 0.89 -6.39 1.69
C LEU A 94 0.20 -5.87 2.97
N PHE A 95 -1.13 -5.92 3.02
CA PHE A 95 -1.95 -5.34 4.08
C PHE A 95 -2.88 -6.37 4.74
N SER A 96 -2.67 -7.67 4.48
CA SER A 96 -3.57 -8.74 4.93
C SER A 96 -3.33 -9.19 6.39
N GLY A 97 -2.83 -8.31 7.26
CA GLY A 97 -2.91 -8.49 8.72
C GLY A 97 -4.33 -8.33 9.30
N ALA A 98 -5.35 -8.17 8.45
CA ALA A 98 -6.74 -7.96 8.83
C ALA A 98 -7.55 -9.26 8.84
N GLU A 99 -7.36 -10.11 9.84
CA GLU A 99 -8.54 -10.68 10.47
C GLU A 99 -9.20 -9.58 11.32
N PRO A 100 -10.54 -9.49 11.41
CA PRO A 100 -11.22 -8.45 12.18
C PRO A 100 -10.87 -8.60 13.67
N GLN A 101 -9.85 -7.87 14.12
CA GLN A 101 -9.49 -7.83 15.53
C GLN A 101 -10.59 -7.09 16.31
N LYS A 102 -11.20 -7.86 17.21
CA LYS A 102 -12.03 -7.38 18.32
C LYS A 102 -11.19 -6.39 19.16
N PRO A 103 -11.80 -5.36 19.78
CA PRO A 103 -11.03 -4.30 20.42
C PRO A 103 -10.20 -4.87 21.57
N ALA A 104 -8.87 -4.78 21.46
CA ALA A 104 -7.96 -4.98 22.57
C ALA A 104 -7.39 -3.61 22.95
N GLU A 105 -7.69 -3.22 24.19
CA GLU A 105 -7.21 -2.00 24.82
C GLU A 105 -5.70 -2.00 24.97
N GLY A 106 -5.09 -0.83 24.74
CA GLY A 106 -3.85 -0.42 25.39
C GLY A 106 -2.56 -0.78 24.65
N SER A 107 -2.00 0.19 23.93
CA SER A 107 -0.63 0.65 24.19
C SER A 107 -0.31 1.94 23.46
N ALA A 108 0.35 2.83 24.19
CA ALA A 108 0.57 4.22 23.86
C ALA A 108 1.75 4.45 22.91
N SER A 109 1.57 5.49 22.10
CA SER A 109 2.57 6.39 21.52
C SER A 109 3.69 5.81 20.63
N SER A 110 3.60 6.20 19.35
CA SER A 110 4.71 6.92 18.73
C SER A 110 4.16 8.00 17.81
N ALA A 111 4.30 9.25 18.26
CA ALA A 111 4.11 10.42 17.42
C ALA A 111 5.24 10.44 16.40
N GLN A 112 4.94 10.15 15.13
CA GLN A 112 5.90 10.32 14.05
C GLN A 112 5.36 11.31 13.02
N THR A 113 6.15 12.37 12.94
CA THR A 113 6.20 13.57 12.11
C THR A 113 5.37 13.50 10.83
N ALA A 114 4.34 14.35 10.81
CA ALA A 114 3.44 14.54 9.69
C ALA A 114 4.12 15.32 8.56
N SER A 115 3.96 14.83 7.32
CA SER A 115 4.02 15.70 6.15
C SER A 115 2.90 16.76 6.24
N PRO A 116 3.18 18.05 6.03
CA PRO A 116 2.31 19.16 6.45
C PRO A 116 0.98 19.34 5.69
N SER A 117 0.64 18.45 4.75
CA SER A 117 -0.43 18.73 3.77
C SER A 117 -1.71 17.91 3.92
N THR A 118 -1.73 16.87 4.78
CA THR A 118 -2.91 15.99 4.89
C THR A 118 -3.68 16.22 6.19
N PRO A 119 -4.99 16.55 6.13
CA PRO A 119 -5.79 16.79 7.33
C PRO A 119 -5.96 15.50 8.16
N THR A 120 -6.01 15.64 9.48
CA THR A 120 -6.27 14.51 10.39
C THR A 120 -7.66 13.93 10.14
N LEU A 121 -7.77 12.60 10.16
CA LEU A 121 -9.05 11.92 10.03
C LEU A 121 -9.97 12.32 11.20
N PRO A 122 -11.18 12.85 10.97
CA PRO A 122 -12.09 13.19 12.05
C PRO A 122 -12.57 11.93 12.76
N MET A 123 -12.26 11.78 14.05
CA MET A 123 -12.66 10.64 14.88
C MET A 123 -13.66 11.06 15.97
N LYS A 124 -14.51 10.13 16.40
CA LYS A 124 -15.36 10.27 17.59
C LYS A 124 -14.55 9.95 18.84
N LYS A 125 -15.08 10.33 20.01
CA LYS A 125 -14.50 9.99 21.31
C LYS A 125 -14.34 8.47 21.53
N ASP A 126 -15.19 7.69 20.86
CA ASP A 126 -15.23 6.23 20.87
C ASP A 126 -14.15 5.58 19.97
N GLY A 127 -13.28 6.35 19.30
CA GLY A 127 -12.27 5.83 18.38
C GLY A 127 -12.81 5.42 17.00
N THR A 128 -14.12 5.49 16.79
CA THR A 128 -14.73 5.29 15.46
C THR A 128 -14.65 6.56 14.60
N VAL A 129 -14.60 6.41 13.27
CA VAL A 129 -14.54 7.55 12.34
C VAL A 129 -15.80 8.41 12.44
N HIS A 130 -15.63 9.72 12.56
CA HIS A 130 -16.72 10.69 12.54
C HIS A 130 -17.17 10.96 11.10
N VAL A 131 -17.86 9.98 10.50
CA VAL A 131 -18.27 9.93 9.10
C VAL A 131 -18.85 11.25 8.56
N THR A 132 -19.69 11.94 9.33
CA THR A 132 -20.26 13.24 8.93
C THR A 132 -19.20 14.34 8.75
N ASN A 133 -18.20 14.39 9.63
CA ASN A 133 -17.14 15.40 9.59
C ASN A 133 -16.12 15.04 8.51
N MET A 134 -15.81 13.76 8.35
CA MET A 134 -14.99 13.27 7.23
C MET A 134 -15.62 13.68 5.90
N ARG A 135 -16.94 13.46 5.72
CA ARG A 135 -17.67 13.87 4.51
C ARG A 135 -17.58 15.37 4.24
N LYS A 136 -17.74 16.19 5.28
CA LYS A 136 -17.62 17.65 5.17
C LYS A 136 -16.23 18.04 4.68
N LYS A 137 -15.18 17.44 5.28
CA LYS A 137 -13.78 17.69 4.89
C LYS A 137 -13.46 17.23 3.47
N VAL A 138 -13.98 16.09 3.04
CA VAL A 138 -13.86 15.60 1.66
C VAL A 138 -14.42 16.62 0.66
N VAL A 139 -15.59 17.20 0.95
CA VAL A 139 -16.20 18.23 0.11
C VAL A 139 -15.40 19.53 0.16
N GLU A 140 -14.87 19.93 1.33
CA GLU A 140 -13.96 21.07 1.46
C GLU A 140 -12.67 20.89 0.63
N LEU A 141 -12.19 19.65 0.49
CA LEU A 141 -11.05 19.29 -0.37
C LEU A 141 -11.42 19.20 -1.87
N GLY A 142 -12.68 19.49 -2.24
CA GLY A 142 -13.15 19.52 -3.64
C GLY A 142 -13.60 18.17 -4.19
N HIS A 143 -13.77 17.14 -3.35
CA HIS A 143 -14.22 15.82 -3.78
C HIS A 143 -15.74 15.62 -3.59
N LYS A 144 -16.36 14.84 -4.49
CA LYS A 144 -17.80 14.53 -4.46
C LYS A 144 -18.13 13.47 -3.40
N VAL A 145 -19.28 13.59 -2.74
CA VAL A 145 -19.78 12.58 -1.78
C VAL A 145 -21.14 12.07 -2.26
N PRO A 146 -21.37 10.75 -2.41
CA PRO A 146 -20.48 9.62 -2.08
C PRO A 146 -19.34 9.38 -3.10
N CYS A 147 -18.28 8.68 -2.66
CA CYS A 147 -17.24 8.17 -3.55
C CYS A 147 -17.82 7.16 -4.54
N ASP A 148 -17.24 7.07 -5.73
CA ASP A 148 -17.61 6.09 -6.75
C ASP A 148 -17.53 4.65 -6.21
N SER A 149 -16.51 4.32 -5.40
CA SER A 149 -16.31 2.97 -4.84
C SER A 149 -17.30 2.56 -3.77
N CYS A 150 -18.00 3.49 -3.13
CA CYS A 150 -18.85 3.19 -2.00
C CYS A 150 -20.35 3.29 -2.33
N GLY A 151 -20.72 3.81 -3.52
CA GLY A 151 -22.03 3.69 -4.17
C GLY A 151 -23.22 4.39 -3.48
N LYS A 152 -23.52 4.05 -2.22
CA LYS A 152 -24.69 4.54 -1.47
C LYS A 152 -24.28 5.46 -0.31
N ARG A 153 -25.09 6.50 -0.11
CA ARG A 153 -24.91 7.52 0.95
C ARG A 153 -24.86 6.96 2.38
N ASN A 154 -25.46 5.80 2.66
CA ASN A 154 -25.55 5.24 4.02
C ASN A 154 -24.43 4.25 4.39
N ASP A 155 -23.71 3.67 3.43
CA ASP A 155 -22.60 2.73 3.66
C ASP A 155 -21.22 3.34 3.39
N TYR A 156 -21.22 4.51 2.77
CA TYR A 156 -20.04 5.30 2.43
C TYR A 156 -19.26 5.80 3.67
N CYS A 157 -17.91 5.70 3.64
CA CYS A 157 -16.96 6.16 4.67
C CYS A 157 -16.93 5.45 6.03
N LYS A 158 -17.46 4.22 6.15
CA LYS A 158 -17.38 3.45 7.40
C LYS A 158 -16.15 2.55 7.51
N ASP A 159 -15.59 2.15 6.37
CA ASP A 159 -14.57 1.11 6.27
C ASP A 159 -13.36 1.64 5.49
N VAL A 160 -12.20 1.65 6.14
CA VAL A 160 -10.93 2.10 5.57
C VAL A 160 -10.48 1.24 4.39
N ASN A 161 -10.93 -0.02 4.33
CA ASN A 161 -10.61 -0.95 3.25
C ASN A 161 -11.54 -0.84 2.05
N LYS A 162 -12.60 -0.03 2.13
CA LYS A 162 -13.59 0.15 1.05
C LYS A 162 -13.69 1.56 0.52
N CYS A 163 -13.33 2.57 1.33
CA CYS A 163 -13.52 3.95 0.95
C CYS A 163 -12.21 4.61 0.50
N ASP A 164 -12.18 5.03 -0.76
CA ASP A 164 -10.99 5.64 -1.36
C ASP A 164 -10.53 6.92 -0.68
N TYR A 165 -11.43 7.63 0.00
CA TYR A 165 -11.09 8.92 0.59
C TYR A 165 -10.37 8.83 1.93
N PHE A 166 -10.21 7.64 2.49
CA PHE A 166 -9.31 7.48 3.65
C PHE A 166 -7.87 7.88 3.30
N ILE A 167 -7.44 7.73 2.03
CA ILE A 167 -6.12 8.19 1.63
C ILE A 167 -5.94 9.72 1.74
N LEU A 168 -7.03 10.49 1.71
CA LEU A 168 -6.98 11.95 1.81
C LEU A 168 -6.68 12.44 3.22
N PHE A 169 -6.77 11.54 4.22
CA PHE A 169 -6.58 11.89 5.62
C PHE A 169 -5.33 11.24 6.19
N ASN A 170 -4.73 11.88 7.17
CA ASN A 170 -3.80 11.21 8.08
C ASN A 170 -4.62 10.27 8.99
N CYS A 171 -4.60 8.98 8.67
CA CYS A 171 -5.40 7.96 9.33
C CYS A 171 -4.77 7.41 10.61
N GLY A 172 -3.54 7.80 10.98
CA GLY A 172 -2.87 7.33 12.19
C GLY A 172 -2.90 5.80 12.31
N SER A 173 -3.41 5.29 13.44
CA SER A 173 -3.57 3.85 13.73
C SER A 173 -4.69 3.15 12.94
N VAL A 174 -5.43 3.89 12.10
CA VAL A 174 -6.54 3.36 11.27
C VAL A 174 -6.06 3.02 9.85
N CYS A 175 -4.76 3.13 9.55
CA CYS A 175 -4.20 2.60 8.32
C CYS A 175 -4.32 1.06 8.31
N PRO A 176 -4.53 0.42 7.13
CA PRO A 176 -4.49 -1.02 7.06
C PRO A 176 -3.11 -1.51 7.54
N THR A 177 -3.11 -2.42 8.51
CA THR A 177 -1.87 -2.92 9.12
C THR A 177 -1.03 -3.63 8.06
N PRO A 178 0.25 -3.24 7.88
CA PRO A 178 1.18 -4.01 7.07
C PRO A 178 1.17 -5.47 7.54
N ALA A 179 1.23 -6.42 6.61
CA ALA A 179 1.51 -7.78 7.00
C ALA A 179 2.92 -7.82 7.61
N SER A 180 3.03 -8.03 8.93
CA SER A 180 4.32 -8.25 9.57
C SER A 180 4.96 -9.48 8.94
N GLN A 181 6.11 -9.32 8.28
CA GLN A 181 6.96 -10.45 7.96
C GLN A 181 7.45 -11.02 9.29
N VAL A 182 7.18 -12.31 9.51
CA VAL A 182 7.71 -13.03 10.65
C VAL A 182 9.18 -13.27 10.33
N ASP A 183 10.07 -12.54 10.99
CA ASP A 183 11.49 -12.89 11.04
C ASP A 183 11.58 -14.28 11.70
N THR A 184 11.76 -15.33 10.89
CA THR A 184 12.22 -16.61 11.41
C THR A 184 13.72 -16.45 11.67
N GLU A 185 14.04 -15.96 12.86
CA GLU A 185 15.37 -16.05 13.45
C GLU A 185 15.65 -17.54 13.72
N ASP A 186 16.29 -18.24 12.79
CA ASP A 186 16.90 -19.55 13.06
C ASP A 186 18.29 -19.30 13.65
N GLU A 187 18.31 -19.18 14.98
CA GLU A 187 19.52 -19.20 15.80
C GLU A 187 19.94 -20.67 16.04
N LEU A 188 21.25 -20.91 15.93
CA LEU A 188 22.06 -21.99 16.53
C LEU A 188 22.26 -23.31 15.77
N GLY A 189 23.53 -23.51 15.39
CA GLY A 189 24.09 -24.83 15.10
C GLY A 189 25.60 -24.79 14.89
N ALA A 190 26.36 -24.36 15.90
CA ALA A 190 27.81 -24.57 15.96
C ALA A 190 28.12 -26.07 15.99
N GLU A 191 29.03 -26.55 15.14
CA GLU A 191 29.73 -27.81 15.37
C GLU A 191 31.24 -27.62 15.13
N ALA A 192 31.96 -28.38 15.95
CA ALA A 192 33.35 -28.21 16.41
C ALA A 192 34.44 -28.61 15.40
#